data_AF-D9THC1-F1
#
_entry.id   AF-D9THC1-F1
#
_cell.length_a   1.000
_cell.length_b   1.000
_cell.length_c   1.000
_cell.angle_alpha   90.00
_cell.angle_beta   90.00
_cell.angle_gamma   90.00
#
_symmetry.space_group_name_H-M   'P 1'
#
loop_
_entity.id
_entity.type
_entity.pdbx_description
1 polymer ?
#
loop_
_entity_poly.entity_id
_entity_poly.type
_entity_poly.pdbx_seq_one_letter_code
_entity_poly.pdbx_strand_id
1 'polypeptide(L)'
;MLERVYLGDWAYNAGIIGFIEIMLDGEDIASQNIITIGSNYIEFDRNNLKGFSDKFFKKAYQRYPRTDELLDLGNKLLQRLENNDFDKNLKQEISNFKKRVEGFSKLKQLVDSYKLTLPRNFNNVDAEQYISQIIDLLNANKQELIEDNVKTYLKNTSSICGDRSFLNRNFKGELKKKFFDDFEGPIVNQTNRQDKNHDCIFCGLRPAKKDALLDTGLVSFLGANKDNKNFFWNFKPQLPICEICELIYFCIFAGLTEFRIGQTKKFYFVDRNTSVLELYQTNKLFMEMMAKEENILKEKGILNFINDYLLTKFKEESKFRLTNNIMFIEIDLTSSVAPKLYGFSITKQKAEFINSNYDLLKKTTGSYIRIKENVLYPFSEFMQKFINNTLSSQFLSFLEYQYLNSQKPNSKIKTNLSPYRLQIYNMLIYKYLKSVKRGEDLMDEKWLWKMYFFGQELKKKFLESKAENKVTSLAYRLISALRIGDINTFMNLIIRTYMSYSMEVPALFVSCIKNEENFCALGYSFVNGLLGVEIEKDGEIENSEEVEENV
;
A
#
# COMPACT_ATOMS: atom_id res chain seq x y z
N MET A 1 4.16 30.86 -24.67
CA MET A 1 5.33 30.01 -25.00
C MET A 1 4.96 28.60 -24.61
N LEU A 2 5.04 27.66 -25.55
CA LEU A 2 4.67 26.27 -25.32
C LEU A 2 5.82 25.52 -24.64
N GLU A 3 5.48 24.77 -23.59
CA GLU A 3 6.39 23.93 -22.84
C GLU A 3 6.02 22.48 -23.04
N ARG A 4 6.98 21.65 -23.46
CA ARG A 4 6.84 20.18 -23.50
C ARG A 4 7.52 19.54 -22.31
N VAL A 5 6.85 18.58 -21.69
CA VAL A 5 7.39 17.77 -20.58
C VAL A 5 7.19 16.30 -20.92
N TYR A 6 8.29 15.59 -21.14
CA TYR A 6 8.29 14.18 -21.51
C TYR A 6 8.30 13.29 -20.26
N LEU A 7 7.68 12.11 -20.37
CA LEU A 7 7.82 11.04 -19.37
C LEU A 7 9.30 10.68 -19.18
N GLY A 8 9.66 10.32 -17.95
CA GLY A 8 11.01 9.95 -17.56
C GLY A 8 10.98 8.84 -16.50
N ASP A 9 11.72 9.03 -15.41
CA ASP A 9 11.67 8.10 -14.27
C ASP A 9 10.32 8.15 -13.53
N TRP A 10 10.05 7.13 -12.72
CA TRP A 10 8.78 6.97 -12.00
C TRP A 10 8.43 8.18 -11.11
N ALA A 11 9.42 8.84 -10.49
CA ALA A 11 9.20 9.97 -9.58
C ALA A 11 8.83 11.23 -10.38
N TYR A 12 9.51 11.45 -11.50
CA TYR A 12 9.13 12.52 -12.41
C TYR A 12 7.77 12.26 -13.05
N ASN A 13 7.47 11.02 -13.42
CA ASN A 13 6.15 10.59 -13.92
C ASN A 13 5.06 10.86 -12.87
N ALA A 14 5.31 10.58 -11.59
CA ALA A 14 4.41 10.96 -10.50
C ALA A 14 4.25 12.48 -10.39
N GLY A 15 5.32 13.25 -10.59
CA GLY A 15 5.28 14.71 -10.68
C GLY A 15 4.42 15.22 -11.85
N ILE A 16 4.53 14.59 -13.03
CA ILE A 16 3.71 14.92 -14.21
C ILE A 16 2.22 14.68 -13.91
N ILE A 17 1.88 13.50 -13.37
CA ILE A 17 0.49 13.20 -12.99
C ILE A 17 -0.01 14.19 -11.93
N GLY A 18 0.82 14.50 -10.93
CA GLY A 18 0.48 15.49 -9.91
C GLY A 18 0.26 16.89 -10.49
N PHE A 19 1.08 17.30 -11.46
CA PHE A 19 0.91 18.57 -12.15
C PHE A 19 -0.41 18.62 -12.95
N ILE A 20 -0.74 17.55 -13.69
CA ILE A 20 -2.02 17.42 -14.40
C ILE A 20 -3.18 17.54 -13.40
N GLU A 21 -3.13 16.80 -12.29
CA GLU A 21 -4.15 16.79 -11.24
C GLU A 21 -4.37 18.15 -10.56
N ILE A 22 -3.33 18.98 -10.48
CA ILE A 22 -3.41 20.35 -9.96
C ILE A 22 -3.98 21.28 -11.03
N MET A 23 -3.51 21.17 -12.27
CA MET A 23 -3.92 22.02 -13.38
C MET A 23 -5.41 21.87 -13.70
N LEU A 24 -5.92 20.63 -13.73
CA LEU A 24 -7.32 20.31 -14.00
C LEU A 24 -8.26 20.72 -12.86
N ASP A 25 -7.75 20.82 -11.63
CA ASP A 25 -8.52 21.22 -10.43
C ASP A 25 -9.84 20.44 -10.22
N GLY A 26 -9.82 19.13 -10.53
CA GLY A 26 -10.96 18.23 -10.38
C GLY A 26 -11.81 18.06 -11.64
N GLU A 27 -11.49 18.77 -12.72
CA GLU A 27 -12.12 18.57 -14.02
C GLU A 27 -11.55 17.37 -14.78
N ASP A 28 -12.27 16.95 -15.83
CA ASP A 28 -11.81 15.87 -16.69
C ASP A 28 -10.67 16.34 -17.59
N ILE A 29 -9.75 15.43 -17.88
CA ILE A 29 -8.61 15.70 -18.75
C ILE A 29 -9.04 16.05 -20.19
N ALA A 30 -10.25 15.67 -20.59
CA ALA A 30 -10.85 16.01 -21.87
C ALA A 30 -11.65 17.34 -21.87
N SER A 31 -11.94 17.93 -20.70
CA SER A 31 -12.82 19.12 -20.63
C SER A 31 -12.08 20.44 -20.76
N GLN A 32 -10.76 20.48 -20.51
CA GLN A 32 -9.98 21.71 -20.55
C GLN A 32 -8.89 21.70 -21.63
N ASN A 33 -8.84 22.76 -22.44
CA ASN A 33 -7.75 23.01 -23.41
C ASN A 33 -6.48 23.60 -22.75
N ILE A 34 -6.21 23.32 -21.47
CA ILE A 34 -5.07 23.88 -20.74
C ILE A 34 -3.79 23.04 -20.86
N ILE A 35 -3.93 21.73 -21.11
CA ILE A 35 -2.84 20.79 -21.31
C ILE A 35 -3.19 19.90 -22.49
N THR A 36 -2.29 19.82 -23.46
CA THR A 36 -2.35 18.85 -24.54
C THR A 36 -1.59 17.59 -24.13
N ILE A 37 -2.20 16.43 -24.38
CA ILE A 37 -1.60 15.13 -24.04
C ILE A 37 -1.11 14.45 -25.30
N GLY A 38 0.21 14.40 -25.44
CA GLY A 38 0.87 13.56 -26.42
C GLY A 38 0.97 12.11 -25.96
N SER A 39 1.63 11.27 -26.77
CA SER A 39 1.90 9.89 -26.40
C SER A 39 2.75 9.81 -25.14
N ASN A 40 3.95 10.39 -25.16
CA ASN A 40 4.91 10.34 -24.04
C ASN A 40 5.23 11.73 -23.46
N TYR A 41 4.37 12.74 -23.69
CA TYR A 41 4.59 14.09 -23.16
C TYR A 41 3.28 14.82 -22.86
N ILE A 42 3.37 15.82 -22.00
CA ILE A 42 2.37 16.89 -21.88
C ILE A 42 2.90 18.17 -22.52
N GLU A 43 2.00 18.97 -23.07
CA GLU A 43 2.31 20.30 -23.62
C GLU A 43 1.35 21.34 -23.06
N PHE A 44 1.85 22.50 -22.65
CA PHE A 44 1.02 23.60 -22.14
C PHE A 44 1.67 24.96 -22.44
N ASP A 45 0.87 26.01 -22.56
CA ASP A 45 1.41 27.38 -22.59
C ASP A 45 1.73 27.84 -21.18
N ARG A 46 2.88 28.50 -20.98
CA ARG A 46 3.25 29.10 -19.68
C ARG A 46 2.15 29.98 -19.09
N ASN A 47 1.37 30.68 -19.90
CA ASN A 47 0.25 31.50 -19.43
C ASN A 47 -0.86 30.70 -18.74
N ASN A 48 -0.98 29.40 -19.02
CA ASN A 48 -1.94 28.53 -18.36
C ASN A 48 -1.57 28.26 -16.89
N LEU A 49 -0.37 28.65 -16.44
CA LEU A 49 0.03 28.59 -15.03
C LEU A 49 -0.52 29.74 -14.19
N LYS A 50 -1.21 30.74 -14.77
CA LYS A 50 -1.85 31.79 -13.97
C LYS A 50 -2.90 31.19 -13.03
N GLY A 51 -2.77 31.45 -11.73
CA GLY A 51 -3.58 30.85 -10.68
C GLY A 51 -3.12 29.45 -10.24
N PHE A 52 -1.97 28.97 -10.72
CA PHE A 52 -1.45 27.65 -10.34
C PHE A 52 -1.16 27.54 -8.83
N SER A 53 -0.68 28.61 -8.20
CA SER A 53 -0.39 28.66 -6.78
C SER A 53 -1.64 28.41 -5.94
N ASP A 54 -2.78 28.97 -6.33
CA ASP A 54 -4.06 28.71 -5.66
C ASP A 54 -4.49 27.26 -5.80
N LYS A 55 -4.45 26.73 -7.03
CA LYS A 55 -4.78 25.32 -7.32
C LYS A 55 -3.86 24.37 -6.54
N PHE A 56 -2.57 24.67 -6.48
CA PHE A 56 -1.57 23.90 -5.75
C PHE A 56 -1.91 23.82 -4.25
N PHE A 57 -2.15 24.98 -3.61
CA PHE A 57 -2.47 25.03 -2.19
C PHE A 57 -3.81 24.36 -1.88
N LYS A 58 -4.82 24.54 -2.75
CA LYS A 58 -6.10 23.83 -2.66
C LYS A 58 -5.91 22.31 -2.70
N LYS A 59 -5.15 21.80 -3.67
CA LYS A 59 -4.88 20.35 -3.82
C LYS A 59 -4.12 19.78 -2.62
N ALA A 60 -3.11 20.49 -2.12
CA ALA A 60 -2.37 20.07 -0.93
C ALA A 60 -3.25 20.09 0.34
N TYR A 61 -4.12 21.09 0.48
CA TYR A 61 -5.04 21.20 1.62
C TYR A 61 -6.08 20.07 1.65
N GLN A 62 -6.60 19.65 0.48
CA GLN A 62 -7.53 18.52 0.37
C GLN A 62 -6.94 17.20 0.93
N ARG A 63 -5.62 17.05 0.95
CA ARG A 63 -4.94 15.87 1.55
C ARG A 63 -4.86 15.94 3.07
N TYR A 64 -5.03 17.13 3.66
CA TYR A 64 -4.96 17.36 5.10
C TYR A 64 -5.87 18.52 5.55
N PRO A 65 -7.21 18.37 5.43
CA PRO A 65 -8.19 19.45 5.64
C PRO A 65 -8.48 19.68 7.14
N ARG A 66 -7.43 19.72 7.95
CA ARG A 66 -7.50 19.68 9.42
C ARG A 66 -8.32 20.84 10.00
N THR A 67 -8.23 22.04 9.40
CA THR A 67 -9.02 23.22 9.79
C THR A 67 -10.52 23.00 9.61
N ASP A 68 -10.96 22.51 8.44
CA ASP A 68 -12.38 22.24 8.16
C ASP A 68 -12.90 21.07 9.01
N GLU A 69 -12.11 20.00 9.18
CA GLU A 69 -12.47 18.89 10.09
C GLU A 69 -12.68 19.35 11.54
N LEU A 70 -11.90 20.33 12.00
CA LEU A 70 -12.02 20.88 13.35
C LEU A 70 -13.22 21.81 13.47
N LEU A 71 -13.51 22.62 12.44
CA LEU A 71 -14.73 23.44 12.36
C LEU A 71 -15.98 22.55 12.43
N ASP A 72 -16.03 21.50 11.62
CA ASP A 72 -17.15 20.55 11.60
C ASP A 72 -17.34 19.86 12.94
N LEU A 73 -16.25 19.45 13.59
CA LEU A 73 -16.29 18.87 14.93
C LEU A 73 -16.81 19.87 15.96
N GLY A 74 -16.34 21.12 15.91
CA GLY A 74 -16.81 22.19 16.80
C GLY A 74 -18.31 22.45 16.64
N ASN A 75 -18.78 22.60 15.40
CA ASN A 75 -20.20 22.82 15.10
C ASN A 75 -21.08 21.65 15.58
N LYS A 76 -20.63 20.40 15.39
CA LYS A 76 -21.32 19.22 15.92
C LYS A 76 -21.39 19.21 17.45
N LEU A 77 -20.33 19.65 18.13
CA LEU A 77 -20.32 19.75 19.59
C LEU A 77 -21.27 20.83 20.09
N LEU A 78 -21.33 22.00 19.44
CA LEU A 78 -22.30 23.05 19.77
C LEU A 78 -23.74 22.56 19.65
N GLN A 79 -24.09 21.91 18.53
CA GLN A 79 -25.42 21.33 18.34
C GLN A 79 -25.76 20.28 19.41
N ARG A 80 -24.78 19.51 19.89
CA ARG A 80 -25.01 18.53 20.97
C ARG A 80 -25.18 19.18 22.34
N LEU A 81 -24.53 20.32 22.60
CA LEU A 81 -24.67 21.09 23.83
C LEU A 81 -26.04 21.74 23.96
N GLU A 82 -26.68 22.09 22.83
CA GLU A 82 -28.05 22.60 22.78
C GLU A 82 -29.11 21.51 23.05
N ASN A 83 -28.85 20.26 22.63
CA ASN A 83 -29.86 19.21 22.55
C ASN A 83 -29.77 18.09 23.60
N ASN A 84 -28.69 18.00 24.40
CA ASN A 84 -28.47 16.89 25.33
C ASN A 84 -28.11 17.36 26.75
N ASP A 85 -28.37 16.49 27.73
CA ASP A 85 -27.81 16.62 29.07
C ASP A 85 -26.27 16.55 29.03
N PHE A 86 -25.62 17.45 29.77
CA PHE A 86 -24.17 17.60 29.81
C PHE A 86 -23.48 16.44 30.54
N ASP A 87 -23.44 15.29 29.87
CA ASP A 87 -23.00 14.02 30.42
C ASP A 87 -21.47 13.82 30.39
N LYS A 88 -21.02 12.68 30.93
CA LYS A 88 -19.60 12.33 31.00
C LYS A 88 -18.98 12.10 29.60
N ASN A 89 -19.77 11.64 28.64
CA ASN A 89 -19.29 11.33 27.29
C ASN A 89 -19.02 12.63 26.51
N LEU A 90 -19.96 13.57 26.54
CA LEU A 90 -19.83 14.89 25.93
C LEU A 90 -18.64 15.67 26.53
N LYS A 91 -18.46 15.63 27.85
CA LYS A 91 -17.25 16.18 28.51
C LYS A 91 -15.96 15.58 27.97
N GLN A 92 -15.94 14.28 27.69
CA GLN A 92 -14.77 13.61 27.13
C GLN A 92 -14.53 14.02 25.68
N GLU A 93 -15.58 14.15 24.86
CA GLU A 93 -15.48 14.64 23.49
C GLU A 93 -14.94 16.07 23.41
N ILE A 94 -15.41 16.97 24.28
CA ILE A 94 -14.94 18.36 24.40
C ILE A 94 -13.47 18.41 24.84
N SER A 95 -13.10 17.56 25.81
CA SER A 95 -11.70 17.43 26.23
C SER A 95 -10.80 16.93 25.09
N ASN A 96 -11.32 16.02 24.24
CA ASN A 96 -10.61 15.57 23.04
C ASN A 96 -10.53 16.68 21.98
N PHE A 97 -11.56 17.50 21.82
CA PHE A 97 -11.54 18.68 20.96
C PHE A 97 -10.46 19.67 21.40
N LYS A 98 -10.37 19.99 22.70
CA LYS A 98 -9.29 20.83 23.26
C LYS A 98 -7.91 20.26 22.93
N LYS A 99 -7.68 18.96 23.14
CA LYS A 99 -6.41 18.30 22.78
C LYS A 99 -6.11 18.43 21.28
N ARG A 100 -7.14 18.32 20.42
CA ARG A 100 -6.97 18.52 18.98
C ARG A 100 -6.51 19.94 18.68
N VAL A 101 -7.17 20.96 19.24
CA VAL A 101 -6.81 22.39 19.13
C VAL A 101 -5.36 22.63 19.54
N GLU A 102 -4.94 22.12 20.70
CA GLU A 102 -3.57 22.24 21.21
C GLU A 102 -2.52 21.57 20.29
N GLY A 103 -2.93 20.58 19.50
CA GLY A 103 -2.07 19.93 18.52
C GLY A 103 -1.88 20.73 17.22
N PHE A 104 -2.56 21.86 17.01
CA PHE A 104 -2.32 22.76 15.87
C PHE A 104 -1.36 23.85 16.34
N SER A 105 -0.10 23.84 15.88
CA SER A 105 0.92 24.79 16.37
C SER A 105 0.48 26.25 16.22
N LYS A 106 -0.06 26.62 15.05
CA LYS A 106 -0.47 27.99 14.76
C LYS A 106 -1.75 28.39 15.48
N LEU A 107 -2.77 27.53 15.47
CA LEU A 107 -4.01 27.79 16.22
C LEU A 107 -3.75 27.88 17.73
N LYS A 108 -2.87 27.03 18.28
CA LYS A 108 -2.45 27.11 19.68
C LYS A 108 -1.84 28.47 20.00
N GLN A 109 -0.95 28.99 19.15
CA GLN A 109 -0.40 30.34 19.33
C GLN A 109 -1.49 31.42 19.34
N LEU A 110 -2.50 31.30 18.47
CA LEU A 110 -3.65 32.22 18.46
C LEU A 110 -4.44 32.09 19.77
N VAL A 111 -4.82 30.87 20.16
CA VAL A 111 -5.54 30.57 21.41
C VAL A 111 -4.82 31.15 22.64
N ASP A 112 -3.50 30.96 22.72
CA ASP A 112 -2.66 31.49 23.79
C ASP A 112 -2.64 33.04 23.77
N SER A 113 -2.58 33.66 22.58
CA SER A 113 -2.56 35.13 22.45
C SER A 113 -3.89 35.79 22.87
N TYR A 114 -5.02 35.12 22.58
CA TYR A 114 -6.35 35.55 23.02
C TYR A 114 -6.71 35.06 24.44
N LYS A 115 -5.81 34.32 25.11
CA LYS A 115 -5.98 33.76 26.46
C LYS A 115 -7.26 32.91 26.59
N LEU A 116 -7.61 32.17 25.55
CA LEU A 116 -8.79 31.30 25.60
C LEU A 116 -8.48 30.02 26.37
N THR A 117 -9.21 29.75 27.44
CA THR A 117 -8.96 28.57 28.29
C THR A 117 -10.24 27.86 28.67
N LEU A 118 -10.23 26.53 28.55
CA LEU A 118 -11.26 25.68 29.14
C LEU A 118 -10.84 25.24 30.56
N PRO A 119 -11.63 25.55 31.62
CA PRO A 119 -11.38 25.13 33.00
C PRO A 119 -11.30 23.61 33.19
N ARG A 120 -10.68 23.13 34.28
CA ARG A 120 -10.63 21.67 34.57
C ARG A 120 -12.00 21.08 34.89
N ASN A 121 -12.83 21.82 35.63
CA ASN A 121 -14.19 21.44 36.01
C ASN A 121 -15.21 22.31 35.27
N PHE A 122 -15.18 22.28 33.94
CA PHE A 122 -16.03 23.10 33.10
C PHE A 122 -17.50 22.62 33.10
N ASN A 123 -18.44 23.55 32.99
CA ASN A 123 -19.87 23.31 32.82
C ASN A 123 -20.28 23.47 31.33
N ASN A 124 -21.59 23.38 31.04
CA ASN A 124 -22.11 23.51 29.67
C ASN A 124 -21.77 24.89 29.06
N VAL A 125 -22.01 25.97 29.81
CA VAL A 125 -21.74 27.36 29.38
C VAL A 125 -20.25 27.58 29.09
N ASP A 126 -19.37 27.08 29.95
CA ASP A 126 -17.91 27.17 29.75
C ASP A 126 -17.48 26.45 28.45
N ALA A 127 -18.08 25.30 28.15
CA ALA A 127 -17.79 24.52 26.95
C ALA A 127 -18.29 25.22 25.69
N GLU A 128 -19.53 25.69 25.71
CA GLU A 128 -20.16 26.41 24.60
C GLU A 128 -19.35 27.66 24.24
N GLN A 129 -19.03 28.48 25.25
CA GLN A 129 -18.22 29.68 25.08
C GLN A 129 -16.85 29.36 24.47
N TYR A 130 -16.15 28.37 25.04
CA TYR A 130 -14.84 27.97 24.53
C TYR A 130 -14.91 27.50 23.07
N ILE A 131 -15.86 26.64 22.72
CA ILE A 131 -15.98 26.09 21.36
C ILE A 131 -16.33 27.19 20.35
N SER A 132 -17.29 28.07 20.69
CA SER A 132 -17.67 29.19 19.82
C SER A 132 -16.49 30.13 19.57
N GLN A 133 -15.74 30.49 20.61
CA GLN A 133 -14.54 31.33 20.45
C GLN A 133 -13.46 30.66 19.57
N ILE A 134 -13.29 29.34 19.67
CA ILE A 134 -12.38 28.60 18.78
C ILE A 134 -12.88 28.61 17.34
N ILE A 135 -14.18 28.41 17.10
CA ILE A 135 -14.77 28.47 15.76
C ILE A 135 -14.60 29.85 15.14
N ASP A 136 -14.82 30.91 15.91
CA ASP A 136 -14.61 32.29 15.46
C ASP A 136 -13.15 32.54 15.07
N LEU A 137 -12.21 32.07 15.88
CA LEU A 137 -10.77 32.16 15.55
C LEU A 137 -10.42 31.38 14.29
N LEU A 138 -10.97 30.17 14.12
CA LEU A 138 -10.76 29.35 12.93
C LEU A 138 -11.28 30.05 11.67
N ASN A 139 -12.48 30.64 11.73
CA ASN A 139 -13.08 31.37 10.62
C ASN A 139 -12.31 32.65 10.29
N ALA A 140 -11.95 33.44 11.30
CA ALA A 140 -11.21 34.69 11.13
C ALA A 140 -9.82 34.50 10.52
N ASN A 141 -9.17 33.36 10.80
CA ASN A 141 -7.79 33.06 10.36
C ASN A 141 -7.71 31.91 9.35
N LYS A 142 -8.83 31.57 8.68
CA LYS A 142 -8.96 30.36 7.87
C LYS A 142 -7.84 30.22 6.82
N GLN A 143 -7.55 31.28 6.08
CA GLN A 143 -6.55 31.27 5.01
C GLN A 143 -5.13 30.98 5.55
N GLU A 144 -4.72 31.64 6.64
CA GLU A 144 -3.40 31.42 7.25
C GLU A 144 -3.28 29.98 7.80
N LEU A 145 -4.35 29.46 8.39
CA LEU A 145 -4.39 28.09 8.91
C LEU A 145 -4.34 27.04 7.79
N ILE A 146 -5.00 27.29 6.65
CA ILE A 146 -4.88 26.46 5.44
C ILE A 146 -3.43 26.39 4.98
N GLU A 147 -2.74 27.53 4.90
CA GLU A 147 -1.33 27.57 4.48
C GLU A 147 -0.42 26.81 5.48
N ASP A 148 -0.66 26.95 6.78
CA ASP A 148 0.07 26.19 7.82
C ASP A 148 -0.21 24.67 7.73
N ASN A 149 -1.45 24.28 7.41
CA ASN A 149 -1.84 22.89 7.17
C ASN A 149 -1.13 22.33 5.93
N VAL A 150 -1.04 23.09 4.84
CA VAL A 150 -0.30 22.71 3.62
C VAL A 150 1.18 22.50 3.93
N LYS A 151 1.81 23.43 4.64
CA LYS A 151 3.21 23.30 5.07
C LYS A 151 3.43 22.07 5.96
N THR A 152 2.54 21.86 6.93
CA THR A 152 2.57 20.69 7.80
C THR A 152 2.38 19.39 7.01
N TYR A 153 1.49 19.39 6.02
CA TYR A 153 1.24 18.25 5.16
C TYR A 153 2.49 17.87 4.37
N LEU A 154 2.99 18.79 3.54
CA LEU A 154 4.07 18.50 2.59
C LEU A 154 5.40 18.15 3.29
N LYS A 155 5.67 18.77 4.43
CA LYS A 155 6.94 18.64 5.14
C LYS A 155 6.95 17.59 6.25
N ASN A 156 5.92 17.55 7.08
CA ASN A 156 5.92 16.75 8.32
C ASN A 156 5.05 15.50 8.20
N THR A 157 3.88 15.62 7.59
CA THR A 157 2.85 14.56 7.61
C THR A 157 2.96 13.62 6.42
N SER A 158 3.41 14.12 5.27
CA SER A 158 3.81 13.31 4.13
C SER A 158 5.32 13.18 4.04
N SER A 159 6.06 14.22 4.42
CA SER A 159 7.53 14.29 4.29
C SER A 159 8.02 13.97 2.89
N ILE A 160 7.24 14.31 1.86
CA ILE A 160 7.61 14.13 0.45
C ILE A 160 8.53 15.27 -0.01
N CYS A 161 8.21 16.50 0.41
CA CYS A 161 8.96 17.68 0.03
C CYS A 161 9.98 18.02 1.12
N GLY A 162 11.17 18.44 0.71
CA GLY A 162 12.20 18.90 1.64
C GLY A 162 12.01 20.36 2.08
N ASP A 163 13.12 21.04 2.35
CA ASP A 163 13.14 22.39 2.93
C ASP A 163 13.18 23.53 1.88
N ARG A 164 12.63 23.33 0.67
CA ARG A 164 12.69 24.28 -0.45
C ARG A 164 11.51 25.25 -0.51
N SER A 165 11.73 26.44 -1.09
CA SER A 165 10.73 27.51 -1.23
C SER A 165 10.07 27.85 0.13
N PHE A 166 8.74 27.93 0.19
CA PHE A 166 7.95 28.23 1.40
C PHE A 166 8.08 27.17 2.50
N LEU A 167 8.61 25.98 2.19
CA LEU A 167 8.89 24.92 3.16
C LEU A 167 10.17 25.16 3.94
N ASN A 168 11.00 26.12 3.54
CA ASN A 168 12.21 26.50 4.25
C ASN A 168 11.88 26.89 5.70
N ARG A 169 12.64 26.35 6.66
CA ARG A 169 12.45 26.58 8.10
C ARG A 169 12.62 28.06 8.48
N ASN A 170 13.46 28.77 7.73
CA ASN A 170 13.79 30.17 8.00
C ASN A 170 12.74 31.14 7.41
N PHE A 171 11.84 30.67 6.54
CA PHE A 171 10.81 31.50 5.95
C PHE A 171 9.60 31.65 6.88
N LYS A 172 9.20 32.91 7.14
CA LYS A 172 8.11 33.29 8.07
C LYS A 172 7.03 34.20 7.43
N GLY A 173 7.08 34.42 6.12
CA GLY A 173 6.10 35.26 5.41
C GLY A 173 4.89 34.46 4.92
N GLU A 174 4.10 35.10 4.05
CA GLU A 174 2.97 34.48 3.34
C GLU A 174 3.44 33.30 2.47
N LEU A 175 2.98 32.10 2.77
CA LEU A 175 3.53 30.87 2.18
C LEU A 175 3.10 30.71 0.73
N LYS A 176 1.83 31.01 0.43
CA LYS A 176 1.31 30.96 -0.93
C LYS A 176 1.99 32.00 -1.83
N LYS A 177 2.14 33.23 -1.34
CA LYS A 177 2.85 34.29 -2.07
C LYS A 177 4.29 33.91 -2.35
N LYS A 178 4.99 33.29 -1.38
CA LYS A 178 6.34 32.78 -1.60
C LYS A 178 6.41 31.72 -2.70
N PHE A 179 5.44 30.82 -2.76
CA PHE A 179 5.36 29.83 -3.85
C PHE A 179 5.12 30.51 -5.20
N PHE A 180 4.23 31.50 -5.26
CA PHE A 180 4.00 32.31 -6.46
C PHE A 180 5.29 32.99 -6.94
N ASP A 181 6.02 33.64 -6.02
CA ASP A 181 7.25 34.38 -6.32
C ASP A 181 8.42 33.47 -6.73
N ASP A 182 8.44 32.21 -6.28
CA ASP A 182 9.52 31.25 -6.59
C ASP A 182 9.27 30.47 -7.89
N PHE A 183 7.99 30.29 -8.27
CA PHE A 183 7.56 29.43 -9.37
C PHE A 183 6.65 30.14 -10.38
N GLU A 184 5.38 30.37 -10.03
CA GLU A 184 4.35 30.81 -10.99
C GLU A 184 4.73 32.12 -11.68
N GLY A 185 4.97 33.19 -10.91
CA GLY A 185 5.26 34.51 -11.43
C GLY A 185 6.48 34.53 -12.35
N PRO A 186 7.64 34.00 -11.92
CA PRO A 186 8.83 33.96 -12.75
C PRO A 186 8.73 33.08 -14.00
N ILE A 187 8.00 31.96 -13.95
CA ILE A 187 7.82 31.09 -15.11
C ILE A 187 6.93 31.77 -16.16
N VAL A 188 5.79 32.34 -15.73
CA VAL A 188 4.85 33.05 -16.61
C VAL A 188 5.51 34.26 -17.25
N ASN A 189 6.24 35.06 -16.46
CA ASN A 189 6.86 36.31 -16.90
C ASN A 189 8.27 36.12 -17.50
N GLN A 190 8.81 34.89 -17.48
CA GLN A 190 10.15 34.55 -18.00
C GLN A 190 11.29 35.36 -17.36
N THR A 191 11.21 35.61 -16.05
CA THR A 191 12.18 36.44 -15.33
C THR A 191 13.26 35.62 -14.61
N ASN A 192 13.15 34.29 -14.62
CA ASN A 192 14.14 33.41 -13.99
C ASN A 192 15.52 33.53 -14.65
N ARG A 193 16.55 33.64 -13.82
CA ARG A 193 17.94 33.62 -14.29
C ARG A 193 18.33 32.19 -14.65
N GLN A 194 18.90 32.02 -15.83
CA GLN A 194 19.41 30.74 -16.31
C GLN A 194 20.87 30.54 -15.86
N ASP A 195 21.25 29.29 -15.61
CA ASP A 195 22.64 28.89 -15.53
C ASP A 195 23.26 28.99 -16.93
N LYS A 196 24.45 29.60 -17.02
CA LYS A 196 25.14 29.83 -18.29
C LYS A 196 25.88 28.59 -18.80
N ASN A 197 26.15 27.63 -17.92
CA ASN A 197 27.09 26.55 -18.16
C ASN A 197 26.42 25.17 -18.18
N HIS A 198 25.18 25.06 -17.70
CA HIS A 198 24.52 23.78 -17.51
C HIS A 198 23.10 23.79 -18.05
N ASP A 199 22.79 22.77 -18.84
CA ASP A 199 21.42 22.40 -19.14
C ASP A 199 20.79 21.61 -17.99
N CYS A 200 19.47 21.56 -17.97
CA CYS A 200 18.72 20.74 -17.03
C CYS A 200 19.12 19.27 -17.20
N ILE A 201 19.68 18.67 -16.15
CA ILE A 201 20.10 17.27 -16.18
C ILE A 201 18.95 16.31 -16.43
N PHE A 202 17.73 16.72 -16.04
CA PHE A 202 16.57 15.86 -16.16
C PHE A 202 16.00 15.82 -17.58
N CYS A 203 15.64 16.99 -18.14
CA CYS A 203 15.03 17.02 -19.46
C CYS A 203 16.04 17.12 -20.60
N GLY A 204 17.25 17.64 -20.37
CA GLY A 204 18.25 17.86 -21.41
C GLY A 204 17.86 18.87 -22.50
N LEU A 205 16.70 19.52 -22.37
CA LEU A 205 16.12 20.40 -23.40
C LEU A 205 16.14 21.88 -23.02
N ARG A 206 16.17 22.19 -21.73
CA ARG A 206 16.07 23.56 -21.19
C ARG A 206 17.33 23.90 -20.41
N PRO A 207 17.79 25.16 -20.47
CA PRO A 207 18.86 25.63 -19.60
C PRO A 207 18.44 25.46 -18.13
N ALA A 208 19.38 25.10 -17.26
CA ALA A 208 19.08 24.99 -15.85
C ALA A 208 18.72 26.37 -15.26
N LYS A 209 17.86 26.39 -14.24
CA LYS A 209 17.60 27.61 -13.47
C LYS A 209 18.78 27.83 -12.53
N LYS A 210 19.24 29.07 -12.41
CA LYS A 210 20.35 29.42 -11.53
C LYS A 210 20.04 28.99 -10.10
N ASP A 211 21.00 28.33 -9.45
CA ASP A 211 20.92 27.82 -8.08
C ASP A 211 19.84 26.74 -7.85
N ALA A 212 19.24 26.20 -8.91
CA ALA A 212 18.23 25.14 -8.82
C ALA A 212 18.85 23.75 -9.02
N LEU A 213 18.87 22.94 -7.94
CA LEU A 213 19.40 21.57 -7.95
C LEU A 213 18.32 20.52 -7.66
N LEU A 214 18.44 19.31 -8.18
CA LEU A 214 17.69 18.15 -7.70
C LEU A 214 18.38 17.58 -6.46
N ASP A 215 17.95 18.04 -5.29
CA ASP A 215 18.47 17.66 -3.98
C ASP A 215 17.35 17.19 -3.03
N THR A 216 17.76 16.68 -1.87
CA THR A 216 16.80 16.27 -0.82
C THR A 216 16.00 17.44 -0.22
N GLY A 217 16.36 18.68 -0.57
CA GLY A 217 15.57 19.87 -0.26
C GLY A 217 14.35 20.01 -1.16
N LEU A 218 14.41 19.56 -2.41
CA LEU A 218 13.28 19.53 -3.33
C LEU A 218 12.37 18.32 -3.02
N VAL A 219 12.91 17.11 -3.06
CA VAL A 219 12.18 15.86 -2.78
C VAL A 219 12.95 15.10 -1.70
N SER A 220 12.36 14.87 -0.53
CA SER A 220 13.07 14.35 0.64
C SER A 220 13.79 13.02 0.41
N PHE A 221 13.23 12.19 -0.48
CA PHE A 221 13.66 10.83 -0.76
C PHE A 221 14.49 10.69 -2.04
N LEU A 222 14.67 11.79 -2.79
CA LEU A 222 15.32 11.79 -4.09
C LEU A 222 16.34 12.94 -4.16
N GLY A 223 17.44 12.72 -4.87
CA GLY A 223 18.39 13.78 -5.20
C GLY A 223 19.69 13.75 -4.40
N ALA A 224 20.55 14.69 -4.76
CA ALA A 224 21.87 14.87 -4.18
C ALA A 224 21.80 15.33 -2.71
N ASN A 225 22.64 14.77 -1.85
CA ASN A 225 22.87 15.23 -0.49
C ASN A 225 24.35 15.10 -0.08
N LYS A 226 24.69 15.44 1.16
CA LYS A 226 26.09 15.38 1.62
C LYS A 226 26.57 13.95 1.87
N ASP A 227 25.66 13.03 2.14
CA ASP A 227 25.94 11.66 2.54
C ASP A 227 26.11 10.72 1.33
N ASN A 228 25.58 11.11 0.16
CA ASN A 228 25.66 10.35 -1.08
C ASN A 228 26.70 10.91 -2.08
N LYS A 229 27.63 11.77 -1.64
CA LYS A 229 28.68 12.35 -2.49
C LYS A 229 29.52 11.32 -3.22
N ASN A 230 29.70 10.14 -2.64
CA ASN A 230 30.45 9.02 -3.21
C ASN A 230 29.81 8.44 -4.48
N PHE A 231 28.53 8.71 -4.74
CA PHE A 231 27.85 8.33 -5.98
C PHE A 231 28.10 9.32 -7.13
N PHE A 232 28.79 10.44 -6.90
CA PHE A 232 29.00 11.50 -7.89
C PHE A 232 30.47 11.62 -8.28
N TRP A 233 30.71 11.89 -9.56
CA TRP A 233 32.05 12.14 -10.09
C TRP A 233 32.72 13.29 -9.31
N ASN A 234 33.97 13.05 -8.88
CA ASN A 234 34.77 14.00 -8.09
C ASN A 234 34.05 14.54 -6.82
N PHE A 235 33.13 13.75 -6.25
CA PHE A 235 32.37 14.11 -5.05
C PHE A 235 31.60 15.44 -5.16
N LYS A 236 31.18 15.81 -6.39
CA LYS A 236 30.38 17.01 -6.67
C LYS A 236 28.91 16.63 -6.93
N PRO A 237 28.04 16.64 -5.90
CA PRO A 237 26.65 16.24 -6.04
C PRO A 237 25.81 17.40 -6.57
N GLN A 238 26.08 17.84 -7.80
CA GLN A 238 25.35 18.91 -8.47
C GLN A 238 24.48 18.33 -9.57
N LEU A 239 23.16 18.42 -9.38
CA LEU A 239 22.15 17.97 -10.34
C LEU A 239 21.32 19.18 -10.79
N PRO A 240 21.84 20.05 -11.67
CA PRO A 240 21.16 21.27 -12.07
C PRO A 240 19.86 20.99 -12.83
N ILE A 241 18.77 21.68 -12.50
CA ILE A 241 17.44 21.49 -13.11
C ILE A 241 16.84 22.81 -13.60
N CYS A 242 16.00 22.75 -14.64
CA CYS A 242 15.24 23.91 -15.11
C CYS A 242 14.00 24.18 -14.23
N GLU A 243 13.48 25.40 -14.35
CA GLU A 243 12.28 25.88 -13.63
C GLU A 243 11.04 24.98 -13.82
N ILE A 244 10.84 24.42 -15.02
CA ILE A 244 9.71 23.54 -15.32
C ILE A 244 9.89 22.19 -14.62
N CYS A 245 11.07 21.58 -14.71
CA CYS A 245 11.34 20.31 -14.02
C CYS A 245 11.28 20.47 -12.49
N GLU A 246 11.76 21.59 -11.95
CA GLU A 246 11.65 21.93 -10.53
C GLU A 246 10.18 21.96 -10.08
N LEU A 247 9.31 22.65 -10.83
CA LEU A 247 7.88 22.71 -10.56
C LEU A 247 7.21 21.32 -10.62
N ILE A 248 7.53 20.52 -11.64
CA ILE A 248 7.00 19.15 -11.81
C ILE A 248 7.37 18.27 -10.60
N TYR A 249 8.62 18.32 -10.13
CA TYR A 249 9.03 17.59 -8.93
C TYR A 249 8.28 18.06 -7.67
N PHE A 250 7.99 19.35 -7.56
CA PHE A 250 7.19 19.89 -6.45
C PHE A 250 5.74 19.38 -6.44
N CYS A 251 5.25 18.87 -7.57
CA CYS A 251 3.89 18.33 -7.72
C CYS A 251 3.78 16.83 -7.38
N ILE A 252 4.87 16.14 -7.04
CA ILE A 252 4.87 14.68 -6.79
C ILE A 252 3.77 14.24 -5.83
N PHE A 253 3.55 14.96 -4.73
CA PHE A 253 2.57 14.57 -3.71
C PHE A 253 1.15 14.39 -4.29
N ALA A 254 0.80 15.17 -5.32
CA ALA A 254 -0.52 15.12 -5.93
C ALA A 254 -0.71 13.90 -6.82
N GLY A 255 0.38 13.38 -7.41
CA GLY A 255 0.36 12.15 -8.22
C GLY A 255 0.47 10.86 -7.40
N LEU A 256 0.85 10.95 -6.12
CA LEU A 256 0.94 9.80 -5.23
C LEU A 256 -0.41 9.49 -4.57
N THR A 257 -0.67 8.20 -4.41
CA THR A 257 -1.83 7.71 -3.67
C THR A 257 -1.41 7.35 -2.24
N GLU A 258 -1.99 8.03 -1.25
CA GLU A 258 -1.60 7.91 0.16
C GLU A 258 -2.46 6.89 0.91
N PHE A 259 -1.84 6.02 1.72
CA PHE A 259 -2.56 5.09 2.59
C PHE A 259 -1.92 4.96 3.97
N ARG A 260 -2.77 4.73 4.97
CA ARG A 260 -2.34 4.22 6.27
C ARG A 260 -2.42 2.69 6.34
N ILE A 261 -1.37 2.06 6.87
CA ILE A 261 -1.34 0.66 7.30
C ILE A 261 -1.00 0.68 8.80
N GLY A 262 -2.00 0.41 9.65
CA GLY A 262 -1.85 0.64 11.10
C GLY A 262 -1.54 2.11 11.41
N GLN A 263 -0.43 2.39 12.11
CA GLN A 263 0.05 3.75 12.38
C GLN A 263 1.00 4.28 11.28
N THR A 264 1.37 3.45 10.30
CA THR A 264 2.34 3.80 9.25
C THR A 264 1.64 4.43 8.05
N LYS A 265 2.23 5.49 7.48
CA LYS A 265 1.81 6.05 6.20
C LYS A 265 2.71 5.53 5.09
N LYS A 266 2.10 5.09 4.01
CA LYS A 266 2.75 4.65 2.79
C LYS A 266 2.17 5.38 1.59
N PHE A 267 2.99 5.61 0.59
CA PHE A 267 2.59 6.21 -0.69
C PHE A 267 2.79 5.22 -1.81
N TYR A 268 1.89 5.23 -2.78
CA TYR A 268 1.94 4.31 -3.90
C TYR A 268 1.77 5.06 -5.22
N PHE A 269 2.47 4.56 -6.23
CA PHE A 269 2.35 5.01 -7.62
C PHE A 269 2.44 3.80 -8.54
N VAL A 270 1.60 3.78 -9.58
CA VAL A 270 1.62 2.73 -10.60
C VAL A 270 2.29 3.32 -11.83
N ASP A 271 3.57 3.00 -12.02
CA ASP A 271 4.34 3.49 -13.17
C ASP A 271 4.12 2.57 -14.37
N ARG A 272 3.27 3.05 -15.28
CA ARG A 272 3.04 2.46 -16.60
C ARG A 272 3.21 3.54 -17.66
N ASN A 273 4.45 3.75 -18.06
CA ASN A 273 4.87 4.84 -18.93
C ASN A 273 4.64 4.61 -20.44
N THR A 274 3.68 3.73 -20.84
CA THR A 274 3.34 3.52 -22.26
C THR A 274 2.86 4.81 -22.91
N SER A 275 2.00 5.54 -22.20
CA SER A 275 1.55 6.87 -22.58
C SER A 275 1.13 7.68 -21.36
N VAL A 276 1.14 9.00 -21.48
CA VAL A 276 0.70 9.91 -20.40
C VAL A 276 -0.76 9.66 -20.04
N LEU A 277 -1.64 9.49 -21.04
CA LEU A 277 -3.06 9.25 -20.82
C LEU A 277 -3.28 7.93 -20.05
N GLU A 278 -2.58 6.86 -20.43
CA GLU A 278 -2.69 5.58 -19.76
C GLU A 278 -2.13 5.64 -18.33
N LEU A 279 -1.00 6.31 -18.13
CA LEU A 279 -0.41 6.53 -16.81
C LEU A 279 -1.38 7.30 -15.89
N TYR A 280 -2.01 8.36 -16.41
CA TYR A 280 -3.00 9.17 -15.71
C TYR A 280 -4.23 8.34 -15.32
N GLN A 281 -4.88 7.68 -16.29
CA GLN A 281 -6.07 6.87 -16.06
C GLN A 281 -5.81 5.73 -15.08
N THR A 282 -4.63 5.09 -15.17
CA THR A 282 -4.23 4.00 -14.28
C THR A 282 -4.12 4.47 -12.83
N ASN A 283 -3.46 5.60 -12.58
CA ASN A 283 -3.30 6.11 -11.22
C ASN A 283 -4.60 6.69 -10.66
N LYS A 284 -5.46 7.29 -11.50
CA LYS A 284 -6.81 7.72 -11.10
C LYS A 284 -7.66 6.54 -10.66
N LEU A 285 -7.72 5.48 -11.47
CA LEU A 285 -8.44 4.25 -11.13
C LEU A 285 -7.89 3.59 -9.85
N PHE A 286 -6.56 3.55 -9.70
CA PHE A 286 -5.93 3.03 -8.48
C PHE A 286 -6.37 3.82 -7.24
N MET A 287 -6.37 5.15 -7.32
CA MET A 287 -6.85 6.01 -6.24
C MET A 287 -8.31 5.76 -5.89
N GLU A 288 -9.19 5.69 -6.89
CA GLU A 288 -10.63 5.46 -6.70
C GLU A 288 -10.94 4.09 -6.08
N MET A 289 -10.26 3.03 -6.54
CA MET A 289 -10.44 1.68 -6.00
C MET A 289 -10.00 1.61 -4.54
N MET A 290 -8.87 2.22 -4.23
CA MET A 290 -8.33 2.15 -2.88
C MET A 290 -9.05 3.08 -1.89
N ALA A 291 -9.74 4.12 -2.36
CA ALA A 291 -10.61 4.96 -1.53
C ALA A 291 -11.86 4.22 -1.03
N LYS A 292 -12.32 3.17 -1.74
CA LYS A 292 -13.50 2.37 -1.40
C LYS A 292 -13.25 1.31 -0.32
N GLU A 293 -11.99 0.98 -0.03
CA GLU A 293 -11.64 -0.10 0.90
C GLU A 293 -11.49 0.43 2.34
N GLU A 294 -12.27 -0.12 3.28
CA GLU A 294 -12.18 0.26 4.70
C GLU A 294 -10.78 -0.05 5.28
N ASN A 295 -10.27 0.91 6.05
CA ASN A 295 -8.87 1.15 6.42
C ASN A 295 -8.08 0.04 7.14
N ILE A 296 -8.56 -1.19 7.25
CA ILE A 296 -7.94 -2.21 8.11
C ILE A 296 -7.24 -3.34 7.34
N LEU A 297 -7.57 -3.61 6.07
CA LEU A 297 -6.92 -4.68 5.28
C LEU A 297 -6.76 -4.32 3.79
N LYS A 298 -5.84 -3.39 3.48
CA LYS A 298 -5.55 -2.91 2.11
C LYS A 298 -4.78 -3.88 1.21
N GLU A 299 -4.54 -5.11 1.68
CA GLU A 299 -4.14 -6.25 0.85
C GLU A 299 -5.20 -6.57 -0.22
N LYS A 300 -6.47 -6.51 0.18
CA LYS A 300 -7.61 -6.79 -0.70
C LYS A 300 -7.76 -5.68 -1.74
N GLY A 301 -7.55 -4.42 -1.38
CA GLY A 301 -7.57 -3.30 -2.34
C GLY A 301 -6.47 -3.40 -3.41
N ILE A 302 -5.24 -3.74 -3.01
CA ILE A 302 -4.15 -3.99 -3.97
C ILE A 302 -4.47 -5.21 -4.83
N LEU A 303 -4.98 -6.30 -4.24
CA LEU A 303 -5.38 -7.49 -5.00
C LEU A 303 -6.52 -7.21 -5.97
N ASN A 304 -7.54 -6.46 -5.56
CA ASN A 304 -8.69 -6.07 -6.39
C ASN A 304 -8.23 -5.16 -7.52
N PHE A 305 -7.40 -4.16 -7.24
CA PHE A 305 -6.82 -3.33 -8.29
C PHE A 305 -6.03 -4.18 -9.28
N ILE A 306 -5.10 -4.99 -8.79
CA ILE A 306 -4.31 -5.88 -9.63
C ILE A 306 -5.25 -6.77 -10.46
N ASN A 307 -6.26 -7.40 -9.86
CA ASN A 307 -7.19 -8.27 -10.55
C ASN A 307 -8.01 -7.50 -11.61
N ASP A 308 -8.72 -6.44 -11.22
CA ASP A 308 -9.68 -5.73 -12.08
C ASP A 308 -8.98 -4.88 -13.16
N TYR A 309 -7.87 -4.22 -12.80
CA TYR A 309 -7.05 -3.48 -13.75
C TYR A 309 -6.40 -4.41 -14.77
N LEU A 310 -5.76 -5.49 -14.31
CA LEU A 310 -5.10 -6.43 -15.21
C LEU A 310 -6.15 -7.14 -16.09
N LEU A 311 -7.29 -7.56 -15.54
CA LEU A 311 -8.40 -8.17 -16.28
C LEU A 311 -8.91 -7.29 -17.41
N THR A 312 -9.12 -6.00 -17.13
CA THR A 312 -9.56 -5.04 -18.13
C THR A 312 -8.53 -4.92 -19.26
N LYS A 313 -7.24 -4.91 -18.90
CA LYS A 313 -6.16 -4.77 -19.89
C LYS A 313 -5.81 -6.07 -20.64
N PHE A 314 -6.09 -7.23 -20.07
CA PHE A 314 -5.95 -8.52 -20.75
C PHE A 314 -6.95 -8.69 -21.90
N LYS A 315 -8.19 -8.22 -21.71
CA LYS A 315 -9.26 -8.27 -22.73
C LYS A 315 -8.99 -7.39 -23.96
N GLU A 316 -8.05 -6.44 -23.87
CA GLU A 316 -7.67 -5.59 -25.00
C GLU A 316 -6.70 -6.29 -26.01
N GLU A 317 -6.35 -7.58 -25.77
CA GLU A 317 -5.72 -8.66 -26.60
C GLU A 317 -4.60 -8.39 -27.64
N SER A 318 -4.41 -7.17 -28.13
CA SER A 318 -3.54 -6.86 -29.28
C SER A 318 -2.22 -6.21 -28.87
N LYS A 319 -2.22 -5.34 -27.84
CA LYS A 319 -1.03 -4.55 -27.41
C LYS A 319 -0.25 -5.16 -26.24
N PHE A 320 -0.81 -6.15 -25.55
CA PHE A 320 -0.16 -6.77 -24.39
C PHE A 320 1.03 -7.67 -24.76
N ARG A 321 1.24 -7.93 -26.06
CA ARG A 321 2.15 -8.97 -26.57
C ARG A 321 3.63 -8.61 -26.57
N LEU A 322 4.03 -7.35 -26.31
CA LEU A 322 5.44 -6.95 -26.57
C LEU A 322 6.27 -6.35 -25.41
N THR A 323 5.76 -5.65 -24.37
CA THR A 323 6.74 -4.92 -23.51
C THR A 323 6.38 -4.47 -22.07
N ASN A 324 5.22 -4.74 -21.46
CA ASN A 324 4.84 -3.94 -20.27
C ASN A 324 4.92 -4.68 -18.92
N ASN A 325 6.01 -4.43 -18.18
CA ASN A 325 6.05 -4.62 -16.73
C ASN A 325 5.31 -3.45 -16.06
N ILE A 326 4.21 -3.71 -15.35
CA ILE A 326 3.63 -2.71 -14.45
C ILE A 326 4.53 -2.62 -13.23
N MET A 327 5.04 -1.44 -12.94
CA MET A 327 5.87 -1.19 -11.77
C MET A 327 5.04 -0.49 -10.70
N PHE A 328 4.69 -1.21 -9.64
CA PHE A 328 4.17 -0.56 -8.44
C PHE A 328 5.34 -0.05 -7.63
N ILE A 329 5.28 1.25 -7.31
CA ILE A 329 6.21 1.92 -6.44
C ILE A 329 5.54 2.13 -5.10
N GLU A 330 5.98 1.41 -4.06
CA GLU A 330 5.62 1.70 -2.67
C GLU A 330 6.74 2.53 -2.03
N ILE A 331 6.39 3.67 -1.43
CA ILE A 331 7.27 4.55 -0.68
C ILE A 331 6.88 4.48 0.79
N ASP A 332 7.77 3.93 1.61
CA ASP A 332 7.65 3.91 3.07
C ASP A 332 8.59 4.95 3.68
N LEU A 333 8.00 6.01 4.23
CA LEU A 333 8.70 7.14 4.86
C LEU A 333 8.73 7.04 6.40
N THR A 334 8.41 5.88 6.97
CA THR A 334 8.41 5.67 8.43
C THR A 334 9.79 5.41 9.02
N SER A 335 10.77 5.03 8.19
CA SER A 335 12.16 4.81 8.61
C SER A 335 12.93 6.13 8.68
N SER A 336 13.60 6.38 9.81
CA SER A 336 14.34 7.63 10.10
C SER A 336 15.63 7.83 9.29
N VAL A 337 16.03 6.85 8.47
CA VAL A 337 17.35 6.88 7.79
C VAL A 337 17.19 6.93 6.28
N ALA A 338 16.23 6.20 5.71
CA ALA A 338 15.96 6.23 4.28
C ALA A 338 14.51 5.81 3.94
N PRO A 339 13.91 6.43 2.91
CA PRO A 339 12.71 5.95 2.23
C PRO A 339 12.94 4.52 1.73
N LYS A 340 12.02 3.60 2.01
CA LYS A 340 12.06 2.28 1.34
C LYS A 340 11.23 2.35 0.08
N LEU A 341 11.89 2.10 -1.05
CA LEU A 341 11.28 2.02 -2.37
C LEU A 341 11.13 0.54 -2.74
N TYR A 342 9.90 0.09 -2.97
CA TYR A 342 9.66 -1.24 -3.52
C TYR A 342 9.12 -1.09 -4.94
N GLY A 343 9.90 -1.54 -5.92
CA GLY A 343 9.49 -1.67 -7.31
C GLY A 343 9.03 -3.09 -7.59
N PHE A 344 7.75 -3.26 -7.88
CA PHE A 344 7.14 -4.57 -8.12
C PHE A 344 6.77 -4.71 -9.59
N SER A 345 7.48 -5.59 -10.30
CA SER A 345 7.22 -5.89 -11.71
C SER A 345 6.25 -7.05 -11.85
N ILE A 346 5.03 -6.78 -12.31
CA ILE A 346 4.04 -7.81 -12.63
C ILE A 346 4.16 -8.18 -14.11
N THR A 347 4.65 -9.40 -14.38
CA THR A 347 4.72 -9.98 -15.72
C THR A 347 3.37 -10.53 -16.16
N LYS A 348 3.20 -10.77 -17.46
CA LYS A 348 1.99 -11.39 -18.03
C LYS A 348 1.61 -12.71 -17.32
N GLN A 349 2.57 -13.62 -17.15
CA GLN A 349 2.35 -14.90 -16.48
C GLN A 349 1.90 -14.75 -15.02
N LYS A 350 2.49 -13.79 -14.28
CA LYS A 350 2.07 -13.49 -12.90
C LYS A 350 0.67 -12.92 -12.84
N ALA A 351 0.33 -12.07 -13.79
CA ALA A 351 -0.98 -11.46 -13.93
C ALA A 351 -2.06 -12.52 -14.28
N GLU A 352 -1.77 -13.43 -15.20
CA GLU A 352 -2.63 -14.59 -15.52
C GLU A 352 -2.80 -15.53 -14.32
N PHE A 353 -1.72 -15.75 -13.56
CA PHE A 353 -1.76 -16.54 -12.34
C PHE A 353 -2.69 -15.92 -11.29
N ILE A 354 -2.59 -14.60 -11.05
CA ILE A 354 -3.43 -13.90 -10.08
C ILE A 354 -4.89 -14.00 -10.48
N ASN A 355 -5.19 -13.75 -11.76
CA ASN A 355 -6.53 -13.83 -12.29
C ASN A 355 -7.13 -15.25 -12.14
N SER A 356 -6.41 -16.27 -12.62
CA SER A 356 -6.88 -17.66 -12.59
C SER A 356 -7.04 -18.22 -11.17
N ASN A 357 -6.48 -17.56 -10.16
CA ASN A 357 -6.52 -17.97 -8.76
C ASN A 357 -7.12 -16.89 -7.85
N TYR A 358 -7.88 -15.95 -8.40
CA TYR A 358 -8.39 -14.80 -7.67
C TYR A 358 -9.21 -15.21 -6.43
N ASP A 359 -10.13 -16.17 -6.57
CA ASP A 359 -10.95 -16.63 -5.46
C ASP A 359 -10.14 -17.29 -4.33
N LEU A 360 -9.07 -18.01 -4.69
CA LEU A 360 -8.15 -18.59 -3.72
C LEU A 360 -7.36 -17.49 -3.02
N LEU A 361 -6.79 -16.54 -3.77
CA LEU A 361 -6.06 -15.40 -3.22
C LEU A 361 -6.94 -14.57 -2.28
N LYS A 362 -8.18 -14.28 -2.68
CA LYS A 362 -9.16 -13.56 -1.87
C LYS A 362 -9.40 -14.24 -0.52
N LYS A 363 -9.51 -15.57 -0.48
CA LYS A 363 -9.66 -16.35 0.77
C LYS A 363 -8.45 -16.27 1.71
N THR A 364 -7.26 -15.94 1.19
CA THR A 364 -6.03 -15.80 1.99
C THR A 364 -5.83 -14.40 2.58
N THR A 365 -6.48 -13.38 2.02
CA THR A 365 -6.43 -11.99 2.51
C THR A 365 -6.97 -11.87 3.94
N GLY A 366 -6.49 -10.87 4.69
CA GLY A 366 -6.95 -10.63 6.06
C GLY A 366 -6.44 -11.63 7.09
N SER A 367 -5.54 -12.52 6.69
CA SER A 367 -4.78 -13.36 7.61
C SER A 367 -3.78 -12.51 8.38
N TYR A 368 -3.58 -12.77 9.67
CA TYR A 368 -2.57 -12.08 10.48
C TYR A 368 -1.87 -13.03 11.43
N ILE A 369 -0.61 -12.71 11.77
CA ILE A 369 0.18 -13.35 12.82
C ILE A 369 0.71 -12.23 13.72
N ARG A 370 0.20 -12.15 14.94
CA ARG A 370 0.62 -11.17 15.94
C ARG A 370 1.58 -11.81 16.92
N ILE A 371 2.77 -11.23 17.05
CA ILE A 371 3.82 -11.62 18.00
C ILE A 371 4.13 -10.39 18.85
N LYS A 372 3.63 -10.37 20.09
CA LYS A 372 3.67 -9.17 20.95
C LYS A 372 3.01 -7.96 20.25
N GLU A 373 3.77 -6.90 19.98
CA GLU A 373 3.32 -5.67 19.32
C GLU A 373 3.42 -5.73 17.79
N ASN A 374 4.17 -6.69 17.26
CA ASN A 374 4.38 -6.83 15.82
C ASN A 374 3.26 -7.65 15.19
N VAL A 375 2.73 -7.17 14.06
CA VAL A 375 1.74 -7.89 13.25
C VAL A 375 2.34 -8.15 11.87
N LEU A 376 2.41 -9.43 11.52
CA LEU A 376 2.76 -9.89 10.18
C LEU A 376 1.48 -10.26 9.43
N TYR A 377 1.38 -9.88 8.16
CA TYR A 377 0.28 -10.26 7.28
C TYR A 377 0.77 -11.26 6.23
N PRO A 378 0.41 -12.55 6.34
CA PRO A 378 0.90 -13.59 5.43
C PRO A 378 0.63 -13.35 3.94
N PHE A 379 -0.49 -12.73 3.58
CA PHE A 379 -0.80 -12.49 2.17
C PHE A 379 0.15 -11.44 1.56
N SER A 380 0.45 -10.36 2.28
CA SER A 380 1.42 -9.34 1.86
C SER A 380 2.81 -9.96 1.65
N GLU A 381 3.26 -10.80 2.58
CA GLU A 381 4.53 -11.54 2.45
C GLU A 381 4.52 -12.52 1.27
N PHE A 382 3.39 -13.24 1.07
CA PHE A 382 3.19 -14.12 -0.08
C PHE A 382 3.33 -13.34 -1.39
N MET A 383 2.62 -12.21 -1.52
CA MET A 383 2.64 -11.38 -2.72
C MET A 383 4.02 -10.78 -2.97
N GLN A 384 4.71 -10.32 -1.93
CA GLN A 384 6.08 -9.81 -2.07
C GLN A 384 7.03 -10.91 -2.58
N LYS A 385 6.97 -12.11 -2.01
CA LYS A 385 7.79 -13.25 -2.45
C LYS A 385 7.41 -13.73 -3.84
N PHE A 386 6.12 -13.73 -4.18
CA PHE A 386 5.60 -14.08 -5.51
C PHE A 386 6.10 -13.10 -6.57
N ILE A 387 6.00 -11.80 -6.31
CA ILE A 387 6.47 -10.76 -7.25
C ILE A 387 7.99 -10.79 -7.38
N ASN A 388 8.73 -11.03 -6.29
CA ASN A 388 10.19 -11.06 -6.31
C ASN A 388 10.79 -12.40 -6.77
N ASN A 389 9.97 -13.35 -7.22
CA ASN A 389 10.37 -14.69 -7.59
C ASN A 389 11.00 -15.55 -6.47
N THR A 390 10.88 -15.12 -5.21
CA THR A 390 11.47 -15.80 -4.04
C THR A 390 10.49 -16.71 -3.30
N LEU A 391 9.23 -16.81 -3.75
CA LEU A 391 8.24 -17.73 -3.16
C LEU A 391 8.68 -19.20 -3.34
N SER A 392 8.58 -19.96 -2.25
CA SER A 392 8.95 -21.38 -2.14
C SER A 392 8.14 -22.07 -1.04
N SER A 393 8.22 -23.40 -0.97
CA SER A 393 7.57 -24.21 0.06
C SER A 393 8.02 -23.87 1.48
N GLN A 394 9.19 -23.24 1.66
CA GLN A 394 9.66 -22.77 2.97
C GLN A 394 8.74 -21.73 3.60
N PHE A 395 8.06 -20.93 2.76
CA PHE A 395 7.07 -19.97 3.26
C PHE A 395 5.89 -20.69 3.91
N LEU A 396 5.45 -21.82 3.35
CA LEU A 396 4.39 -22.63 3.95
C LEU A 396 4.85 -23.27 5.27
N SER A 397 6.06 -23.83 5.31
CA SER A 397 6.62 -24.38 6.56
C SER A 397 6.65 -23.33 7.67
N PHE A 398 6.99 -22.09 7.33
CA PHE A 398 6.93 -20.97 8.26
C PHE A 398 5.51 -20.73 8.78
N LEU A 399 4.51 -20.62 7.90
CA LEU A 399 3.11 -20.40 8.31
C LEU A 399 2.57 -21.53 9.19
N GLU A 400 2.83 -22.79 8.83
CA GLU A 400 2.41 -23.95 9.61
C GLU A 400 3.09 -23.99 10.99
N TYR A 401 4.37 -23.65 11.06
CA TYR A 401 5.09 -23.57 12.33
C TYR A 401 4.52 -22.46 13.23
N GLN A 402 4.17 -21.30 12.66
CA GLN A 402 3.54 -20.21 13.40
C GLN A 402 2.15 -20.61 13.91
N TYR A 403 1.35 -21.29 13.09
CA TYR A 403 0.05 -21.84 13.48
C TYR A 403 0.20 -22.87 14.61
N LEU A 404 1.11 -23.84 14.48
CA LEU A 404 1.35 -24.84 15.53
C LEU A 404 1.80 -24.23 16.85
N ASN A 405 2.63 -23.19 16.81
CA ASN A 405 3.05 -22.48 18.00
C ASN A 405 1.91 -21.65 18.61
N SER A 406 0.94 -21.18 17.83
CA SER A 406 -0.23 -20.48 18.38
C SER A 406 -1.16 -21.41 19.15
N GLN A 407 -1.17 -22.72 18.82
CA GLN A 407 -1.97 -23.72 19.53
C GLN A 407 -1.39 -24.15 20.89
N LYS A 408 -0.16 -23.74 21.23
CA LYS A 408 0.47 -24.09 22.52
C LYS A 408 -0.23 -23.38 23.69
N PRO A 409 -0.32 -24.01 24.88
CA PRO A 409 -0.75 -23.32 26.10
C PRO A 409 0.11 -22.07 26.34
N ASN A 410 -0.51 -20.94 26.69
CA ASN A 410 0.16 -19.66 26.94
C ASN A 410 0.97 -19.10 25.75
N SER A 411 0.57 -19.41 24.51
CA SER A 411 1.26 -18.88 23.33
C SER A 411 1.23 -17.34 23.29
N LYS A 412 2.39 -16.75 22.97
CA LYS A 412 2.51 -15.31 22.68
C LYS A 412 2.10 -14.95 21.25
N ILE A 413 1.75 -15.95 20.45
CA ILE A 413 1.37 -15.81 19.04
C ILE A 413 -0.14 -15.86 18.94
N LYS A 414 -0.75 -14.80 18.39
CA LYS A 414 -2.18 -14.76 18.06
C LYS A 414 -2.35 -14.71 16.55
N THR A 415 -3.13 -15.62 15.98
CA THR A 415 -3.36 -15.68 14.53
C THR A 415 -4.77 -16.16 14.22
N ASN A 416 -5.31 -15.72 13.09
CA ASN A 416 -6.53 -16.26 12.48
C ASN A 416 -6.20 -17.20 11.29
N LEU A 417 -4.96 -17.68 11.18
CA LEU A 417 -4.63 -18.76 10.28
C LEU A 417 -5.40 -20.02 10.70
N SER A 418 -5.93 -20.72 9.70
CA SER A 418 -6.59 -22.00 9.88
C SER A 418 -5.94 -23.03 8.97
N PRO A 419 -6.07 -24.33 9.28
CA PRO A 419 -5.55 -25.38 8.40
C PRO A 419 -6.16 -25.34 7.00
N TYR A 420 -7.41 -24.91 6.86
CA TYR A 420 -8.02 -24.61 5.56
C TYR A 420 -7.27 -23.50 4.81
N ARG A 421 -6.96 -22.38 5.47
CA ARG A 421 -6.18 -21.29 4.84
C ARG A 421 -4.76 -21.72 4.49
N LEU A 422 -4.11 -22.53 5.33
CA LEU A 422 -2.80 -23.11 5.05
C LEU A 422 -2.85 -24.03 3.82
N GLN A 423 -3.93 -24.81 3.65
CA GLN A 423 -4.17 -25.59 2.45
C GLN A 423 -4.34 -24.71 1.20
N ILE A 424 -5.05 -23.57 1.30
CA ILE A 424 -5.13 -22.61 0.17
C ILE A 424 -3.74 -22.05 -0.18
N TYR A 425 -2.93 -21.67 0.81
CA TYR A 425 -1.55 -21.25 0.57
C TYR A 425 -0.73 -22.35 -0.10
N ASN A 426 -0.88 -23.60 0.33
CA ASN A 426 -0.19 -24.74 -0.29
C ASN A 426 -0.54 -24.89 -1.77
N MET A 427 -1.83 -24.84 -2.11
CA MET A 427 -2.30 -24.89 -3.50
C MET A 427 -1.72 -23.75 -4.33
N LEU A 428 -1.75 -22.52 -3.81
CA LEU A 428 -1.20 -21.34 -4.51
C LEU A 428 0.32 -21.46 -4.73
N ILE A 429 1.07 -21.89 -3.71
CA ILE A 429 2.52 -22.08 -3.81
C ILE A 429 2.85 -23.19 -4.82
N TYR A 430 2.14 -24.31 -4.77
CA TYR A 430 2.34 -25.42 -5.71
C TYR A 430 2.10 -24.98 -7.16
N LYS A 431 0.95 -24.34 -7.42
CA LYS A 431 0.62 -23.82 -8.74
C LYS A 431 1.70 -22.86 -9.23
N TYR A 432 2.15 -21.94 -8.39
CA TYR A 432 3.18 -20.97 -8.75
C TYR A 432 4.52 -21.65 -9.11
N LEU A 433 4.97 -22.61 -8.30
CA LEU A 433 6.24 -23.30 -8.52
C LEU A 433 6.23 -24.12 -9.82
N LYS A 434 5.11 -24.78 -10.13
CA LYS A 434 4.96 -25.58 -11.36
C LYS A 434 4.73 -24.72 -12.59
N SER A 435 3.69 -23.89 -12.59
CA SER A 435 3.24 -23.18 -13.81
C SER A 435 4.06 -21.94 -14.12
N VAL A 436 4.44 -21.14 -13.11
CA VAL A 436 5.13 -19.86 -13.31
C VAL A 436 6.64 -20.03 -13.31
N LYS A 437 7.21 -20.84 -12.40
CA LYS A 437 8.67 -21.01 -12.32
C LYS A 437 9.24 -22.04 -13.29
N ARG A 438 8.53 -23.13 -13.58
CA ARG A 438 9.07 -24.27 -14.35
C ARG A 438 8.35 -24.54 -15.67
N GLY A 439 7.11 -24.07 -15.83
CA GLY A 439 6.29 -24.38 -17.00
C GLY A 439 5.91 -25.86 -17.07
N GLU A 440 5.75 -26.51 -15.91
CA GLU A 440 5.38 -27.92 -15.79
C GLU A 440 3.87 -28.10 -15.59
N ASP A 441 3.36 -29.27 -16.00
CA ASP A 441 1.96 -29.64 -15.79
C ASP A 441 1.61 -29.75 -14.30
N LEU A 442 0.39 -29.33 -14.00
CA LEU A 442 -0.19 -29.43 -12.66
C LEU A 442 -0.78 -30.82 -12.45
N MET A 443 -0.55 -31.36 -11.26
CA MET A 443 -1.35 -32.47 -10.75
C MET A 443 -2.80 -32.01 -10.50
N ASP A 444 -3.74 -32.94 -10.60
CA ASP A 444 -5.14 -32.69 -10.26
C ASP A 444 -5.27 -32.18 -8.82
N GLU A 445 -5.93 -31.03 -8.64
CA GLU A 445 -6.19 -30.41 -7.34
C GLU A 445 -6.94 -31.35 -6.39
N LYS A 446 -7.75 -32.26 -6.92
CA LYS A 446 -8.43 -33.30 -6.14
C LYS A 446 -7.46 -34.14 -5.33
N TRP A 447 -6.23 -34.34 -5.80
CA TRP A 447 -5.21 -35.12 -5.07
C TRP A 447 -4.72 -34.38 -3.83
N LEU A 448 -4.57 -33.06 -3.90
CA LEU A 448 -4.20 -32.24 -2.75
C LEU A 448 -5.31 -32.28 -1.68
N TRP A 449 -6.57 -32.14 -2.09
CA TRP A 449 -7.69 -32.27 -1.16
C TRP A 449 -7.84 -33.69 -0.61
N LYS A 450 -7.60 -34.73 -1.42
CA LYS A 450 -7.60 -36.12 -0.95
C LYS A 450 -6.55 -36.35 0.13
N MET A 451 -5.33 -35.82 -0.04
CA MET A 451 -4.30 -35.86 1.00
C MET A 451 -4.71 -35.10 2.26
N TYR A 452 -5.35 -33.94 2.11
CA TYR A 452 -5.91 -33.20 3.24
C TYR A 452 -6.94 -34.04 4.00
N PHE A 453 -7.86 -34.72 3.32
CA PHE A 453 -8.83 -35.58 3.99
C PHE A 453 -8.19 -36.82 4.64
N PHE A 454 -7.15 -37.41 4.06
CA PHE A 454 -6.39 -38.48 4.73
C PHE A 454 -5.76 -38.02 6.05
N GLY A 455 -5.28 -36.77 6.09
CA GLY A 455 -4.80 -36.16 7.34
C GLY A 455 -5.90 -36.05 8.39
N GLN A 456 -7.10 -35.61 7.99
CA GLN A 456 -8.26 -35.52 8.88
C GLN A 456 -8.70 -36.89 9.40
N GLU A 457 -8.71 -37.90 8.54
CA GLU A 457 -9.03 -39.28 8.92
C GLU A 457 -8.06 -39.82 9.99
N LEU A 458 -6.76 -39.57 9.82
CA LEU A 458 -5.77 -39.94 10.83
C LEU A 458 -5.98 -39.17 12.15
N LYS A 459 -6.32 -37.87 12.07
CA LYS A 459 -6.66 -37.08 13.26
C LYS A 459 -7.83 -37.69 14.02
N LYS A 460 -8.88 -38.12 13.31
CA LYS A 460 -10.05 -38.79 13.90
C LYS A 460 -9.64 -40.04 14.68
N LYS A 461 -8.75 -40.86 14.13
CA LYS A 461 -8.22 -42.05 14.82
C LYS A 461 -7.44 -41.69 16.09
N PHE A 462 -6.69 -40.60 16.10
CA PHE A 462 -6.04 -40.09 17.30
C PHE A 462 -7.06 -39.65 18.37
N LEU A 463 -8.13 -38.97 17.97
CA LEU A 463 -9.19 -38.50 18.87
C LEU A 463 -9.96 -39.69 19.48
N GLU A 464 -10.37 -40.66 18.65
CA GLU A 464 -11.01 -41.91 19.08
C GLU A 464 -10.15 -42.65 20.12
N SER A 465 -8.83 -42.56 19.98
CA SER A 465 -7.85 -43.22 20.86
C SER A 465 -7.36 -42.34 22.03
N LYS A 466 -7.99 -41.18 22.28
CA LYS A 466 -7.60 -40.20 23.33
C LYS A 466 -6.12 -39.78 23.26
N ALA A 467 -5.58 -39.69 22.06
CA ALA A 467 -4.16 -39.43 21.79
C ALA A 467 -3.94 -38.10 21.04
N GLU A 468 -4.72 -37.07 21.40
CA GLU A 468 -4.75 -35.77 20.72
C GLU A 468 -3.38 -35.07 20.69
N ASN A 469 -2.61 -35.21 21.78
CA ASN A 469 -1.24 -34.71 21.89
C ASN A 469 -0.28 -35.29 20.83
N LYS A 470 -0.58 -36.48 20.29
CA LYS A 470 0.22 -37.10 19.22
C LYS A 470 0.06 -36.37 17.89
N VAL A 471 -1.08 -35.73 17.63
CA VAL A 471 -1.34 -34.94 16.40
C VAL A 471 -0.28 -33.85 16.26
N THR A 472 -0.13 -33.02 17.29
CA THR A 472 0.83 -31.90 17.29
C THR A 472 2.27 -32.39 17.15
N SER A 473 2.66 -33.44 17.88
CA SER A 473 4.03 -33.97 17.83
C SER A 473 4.37 -34.65 16.50
N LEU A 474 3.40 -35.31 15.86
CA LEU A 474 3.56 -35.85 14.51
C LEU A 474 3.68 -34.73 13.48
N ALA A 475 2.79 -33.72 13.54
CA ALA A 475 2.84 -32.58 12.63
C ALA A 475 4.20 -31.86 12.67
N TYR A 476 4.77 -31.58 13.85
CA TYR A 476 6.10 -30.98 13.96
C TYR A 476 7.19 -31.79 13.25
N ARG A 477 7.17 -33.12 13.39
CA ARG A 477 8.16 -34.00 12.76
C ARG A 477 7.99 -34.06 11.25
N LEU A 478 6.74 -34.16 10.78
CA LEU A 478 6.42 -34.15 9.34
C LEU A 478 6.81 -32.82 8.68
N ILE A 479 6.49 -31.68 9.30
CA ILE A 479 6.89 -30.35 8.82
C ILE A 479 8.41 -30.23 8.78
N SER A 480 9.11 -30.74 9.80
CA SER A 480 10.57 -30.72 9.81
C SER A 480 11.17 -31.51 8.64
N ALA A 481 10.61 -32.68 8.33
CA ALA A 481 11.03 -33.50 7.19
C ALA A 481 10.73 -32.80 5.84
N LEU A 482 9.52 -32.24 5.69
CA LEU A 482 9.12 -31.48 4.50
C LEU A 482 10.01 -30.25 4.26
N ARG A 483 10.40 -29.55 5.32
CA ARG A 483 11.24 -28.35 5.24
C ARG A 483 12.63 -28.63 4.68
N ILE A 484 13.19 -29.81 4.96
CA ILE A 484 14.54 -30.21 4.51
C ILE A 484 14.51 -31.16 3.31
N GLY A 485 13.33 -31.49 2.77
CA GLY A 485 13.19 -32.39 1.63
C GLY A 485 13.42 -33.88 1.96
N ASP A 486 13.34 -34.29 3.24
CA ASP A 486 13.64 -35.66 3.65
C ASP A 486 12.42 -36.60 3.50
N ILE A 487 12.26 -37.11 2.27
CA ILE A 487 11.19 -38.05 1.89
C ILE A 487 11.26 -39.33 2.75
N ASN A 488 12.46 -39.83 3.04
CA ASN A 488 12.63 -41.08 3.78
C ASN A 488 12.12 -40.96 5.20
N THR A 489 12.52 -39.90 5.91
CA THR A 489 12.03 -39.63 7.27
C THR A 489 10.53 -39.40 7.26
N PHE A 490 10.00 -38.64 6.30
CA PHE A 490 8.56 -38.40 6.18
C PHE A 490 7.78 -39.71 6.00
N MET A 491 8.16 -40.53 5.01
CA MET A 491 7.48 -41.80 4.72
C MET A 491 7.58 -42.79 5.88
N ASN A 492 8.74 -42.87 6.56
CA ASN A 492 8.91 -43.70 7.74
C ASN A 492 7.97 -43.29 8.88
N LEU A 493 7.75 -41.99 9.08
CA LEU A 493 6.79 -41.50 10.08
C LEU A 493 5.35 -41.86 9.72
N ILE A 494 4.97 -41.71 8.44
CA ILE A 494 3.64 -42.08 7.94
C ILE A 494 3.38 -43.58 8.13
N ILE A 495 4.26 -44.43 7.60
CA ILE A 495 4.11 -45.90 7.65
C ILE A 495 4.01 -46.38 9.09
N ARG A 496 4.92 -45.94 9.98
CA ARG A 496 4.88 -46.32 11.40
C ARG A 496 3.60 -45.88 12.09
N THR A 497 3.12 -44.67 11.78
CA THR A 497 1.90 -44.16 12.39
C THR A 497 0.68 -44.94 11.91
N TYR A 498 0.53 -45.14 10.60
CA TYR A 498 -0.57 -45.91 10.03
C TYR A 498 -0.59 -47.36 10.54
N MET A 499 0.57 -48.02 10.60
CA MET A 499 0.69 -49.36 11.19
C MET A 499 0.25 -49.40 12.66
N SER A 500 0.61 -48.38 13.47
CA SER A 500 0.24 -48.34 14.89
C SER A 500 -1.26 -48.19 15.15
N TYR A 501 -2.01 -47.71 14.15
CA TYR A 501 -3.47 -47.58 14.19
C TYR A 501 -4.18 -48.57 13.25
N SER A 502 -3.46 -49.58 12.74
CA SER A 502 -3.98 -50.60 11.80
C SER A 502 -4.67 -50.00 10.58
N MET A 503 -4.16 -48.88 10.06
CA MET A 503 -4.68 -48.20 8.88
C MET A 503 -3.86 -48.59 7.64
N GLU A 504 -4.53 -48.68 6.49
CA GLU A 504 -3.87 -48.83 5.20
C GLU A 504 -3.22 -47.52 4.76
N VAL A 505 -1.95 -47.55 4.35
CA VAL A 505 -1.24 -46.35 3.86
C VAL A 505 -1.80 -46.00 2.47
N PRO A 506 -2.35 -44.79 2.27
CA PRO A 506 -2.90 -44.42 0.98
C PRO A 506 -1.88 -44.47 -0.15
N ALA A 507 -2.24 -45.11 -1.27
CA ALA A 507 -1.37 -45.23 -2.44
C ALA A 507 -0.87 -43.88 -3.00
N LEU A 508 -1.61 -42.79 -2.74
CA LEU A 508 -1.25 -41.45 -3.16
C LEU A 508 0.09 -40.96 -2.56
N PHE A 509 0.52 -41.50 -1.42
CA PHE A 509 1.85 -41.22 -0.88
C PHE A 509 3.00 -41.71 -1.77
N VAL A 510 2.78 -42.66 -2.68
CA VAL A 510 3.81 -43.10 -3.65
C VAL A 510 4.18 -41.95 -4.61
N SER A 511 3.23 -41.06 -4.91
CA SER A 511 3.48 -39.88 -5.75
C SER A 511 4.43 -38.88 -5.11
N CYS A 512 4.57 -38.91 -3.78
CA CYS A 512 5.55 -38.10 -3.04
C CYS A 512 6.99 -38.51 -3.31
N ILE A 513 7.26 -39.74 -3.75
CA ILE A 513 8.64 -40.25 -3.90
C ILE A 513 9.27 -39.78 -5.22
N LYS A 514 8.44 -39.44 -6.21
CA LYS A 514 8.89 -39.20 -7.59
C LYS A 514 9.40 -37.79 -7.86
N ASN A 515 8.93 -36.80 -7.10
CA ASN A 515 9.13 -35.39 -7.43
C ASN A 515 9.06 -34.52 -6.15
N GLU A 516 10.06 -33.64 -5.94
CA GLU A 516 10.20 -32.83 -4.72
C GLU A 516 9.06 -31.80 -4.54
N GLU A 517 8.57 -31.16 -5.60
CA GLU A 517 7.41 -30.27 -5.49
C GLU A 517 6.14 -31.04 -5.13
N ASN A 518 5.94 -32.23 -5.72
CA ASN A 518 4.79 -33.08 -5.41
C ASN A 518 4.90 -33.61 -3.98
N PHE A 519 6.10 -33.97 -3.53
CA PHE A 519 6.37 -34.32 -2.12
C PHE A 519 5.94 -33.20 -1.20
N CYS A 520 6.40 -31.98 -1.45
CA CYS A 520 6.03 -30.81 -0.65
C CYS A 520 4.51 -30.61 -0.69
N ALA A 521 3.91 -30.51 -1.87
CA ALA A 521 2.50 -30.19 -2.02
C ALA A 521 1.59 -31.25 -1.36
N LEU A 522 1.79 -32.53 -1.63
CA LEU A 522 1.01 -33.62 -1.04
C LEU A 522 1.27 -33.75 0.47
N GLY A 523 2.54 -33.63 0.88
CA GLY A 523 2.94 -33.74 2.28
C GLY A 523 2.38 -32.61 3.14
N TYR A 524 2.47 -31.37 2.67
CA TYR A 524 1.85 -30.22 3.35
C TYR A 524 0.33 -30.32 3.34
N SER A 525 -0.29 -30.81 2.26
CA SER A 525 -1.74 -31.06 2.26
C SER A 525 -2.15 -32.04 3.36
N PHE A 526 -1.42 -33.13 3.50
CA PHE A 526 -1.66 -34.10 4.57
C PHE A 526 -1.49 -33.49 5.97
N VAL A 527 -0.43 -32.71 6.19
CA VAL A 527 -0.20 -32.02 7.48
C VAL A 527 -1.33 -31.03 7.78
N ASN A 528 -1.74 -30.22 6.80
CA ASN A 528 -2.85 -29.29 6.97
C ASN A 528 -4.17 -30.02 7.29
N GLY A 529 -4.40 -31.17 6.66
CA GLY A 529 -5.49 -32.07 7.00
C GLY A 529 -5.45 -32.56 8.45
N LEU A 530 -4.29 -33.05 8.87
CA LEU A 530 -4.02 -33.55 10.22
C LEU A 530 -4.23 -32.46 11.30
N LEU A 531 -3.99 -31.19 10.95
CA LEU A 531 -4.24 -30.05 11.83
C LEU A 531 -5.69 -29.56 11.77
N GLY A 532 -6.39 -29.78 10.66
CA GLY A 532 -7.77 -29.37 10.38
C GLY A 532 -8.81 -29.89 11.37
N VAL A 533 -9.92 -29.16 11.49
CA VAL A 533 -11.15 -29.64 12.15
C VAL A 533 -12.05 -30.22 11.04
N GLU A 534 -12.93 -31.17 11.38
CA GLU A 534 -13.92 -31.69 10.44
C GLU A 534 -14.67 -30.52 9.79
N ILE A 535 -14.71 -30.54 8.46
CA ILE A 535 -15.67 -29.74 7.72
C ILE A 535 -16.93 -30.59 7.78
N GLU A 536 -17.93 -30.18 8.57
CA GLU A 536 -19.26 -30.77 8.44
C GLU A 536 -19.65 -30.63 6.97
N LYS A 537 -19.94 -31.77 6.33
CA LYS A 537 -20.58 -31.76 5.02
C LYS A 537 -22.00 -31.22 5.21
N ASP A 538 -22.13 -29.92 5.37
CA ASP A 538 -23.39 -29.26 5.08
C ASP A 538 -23.65 -29.38 3.58
N GLY A 539 -24.87 -29.81 3.27
CA GLY A 539 -25.32 -30.21 1.95
C GLY A 539 -25.24 -29.10 0.90
N GLU A 540 -25.46 -29.55 -0.34
CA GLU A 540 -25.54 -28.75 -1.57
C GLU A 540 -24.20 -28.32 -2.17
N ILE A 541 -23.44 -29.33 -2.62
CA ILE A 541 -22.93 -29.26 -3.99
C ILE A 541 -24.00 -29.96 -4.83
N GLU A 542 -24.99 -29.19 -5.31
CA GLU A 542 -25.94 -29.70 -6.29
C GLU A 542 -25.18 -30.11 -7.55
N ASN A 543 -25.35 -31.39 -7.90
CA ASN A 543 -25.04 -31.94 -9.19
C ASN A 543 -25.84 -31.20 -10.28
N SER A 544 -25.12 -30.59 -11.21
CA SER A 544 -25.42 -30.65 -12.65
C SER A 544 -24.03 -30.63 -13.30
N GLU A 545 -23.64 -31.57 -14.14
CA GLU A 545 -24.37 -32.20 -15.22
C GLU A 545 -24.03 -33.69 -15.33
N GLU A 546 -25.06 -34.48 -15.60
CA GLU A 546 -24.99 -35.86 -16.05
C GLU A 546 -24.15 -35.95 -17.33
N VAL A 547 -23.12 -36.79 -17.32
CA VAL A 547 -22.62 -37.41 -18.54
C VAL A 547 -23.06 -38.85 -18.46
N GLU A 548 -24.10 -39.18 -19.22
CA GLU A 548 -24.50 -40.55 -19.51
C GLU A 548 -23.29 -41.32 -20.06
N GLU A 549 -22.90 -42.37 -19.33
CA GLU A 549 -22.10 -43.46 -19.87
C GLU A 549 -22.92 -44.20 -20.92
N ASN A 550 -22.36 -44.35 -22.13
CA ASN A 550 -22.71 -45.45 -23.00
C ASN A 550 -21.50 -46.40 -23.09
N VAL A 551 -21.70 -47.55 -22.42
CA VAL A 551 -21.08 -48.89 -22.54
C VAL A 551 -19.74 -49.13 -21.84
#